data_AF-A0A0F9IAJ5-F1
#
_entry.id   AF-A0A0F9IAJ5-F1
#
_cell.length_a   1.000
_cell.length_b   1.000
_cell.length_c   1.000
_cell.angle_alpha   90.00
_cell.angle_beta   90.00
_cell.angle_gamma   90.00
#
_symmetry.space_group_name_H-M   'P 1'
#
loop_
_entity.id
_entity.type
_entity.pdbx_description
1 polymer ?
#
loop_
_entity_poly.entity_id
_entity_poly.type
_entity_poly.pdbx_seq_one_letter_code
_entity_poly.pdbx_strand_id
1 'polypeptide(L)'
;MEEPKQDNNVPQVVDTQQAEIVRHEEIRIINDNPKQMRALLKEQAECAADIVMYQDQIIAAMTNPDDWVRFGDKSEISSAGAERVARGFSIKITDMIHTKEEWTDDIGRGYRYVYECIVKMHDKELMAMGIGSSRDKFLCYAGGEYKPVEKIHESDIMMSAQRRMVKNAIGSMLGIRRMPTSRLEAIFENLGYDATKQGKAGFKEGAKGGKTKKQSESVLSLWNNVVKPMAEQGLVFTVAEDGKYSIEAIEYDGTLEEIAANSLEAITSFIGTKGNSKGTLVKGKRSFNDLSPAQANVTYGKARKLWEEYN
;
A
#
# COMPACT_ATOMS: atom_id res chain seq x y z
N MET A 1 -4.53 -36.35 75.39
CA MET A 1 -3.41 -36.03 74.48
C MET A 1 -3.74 -36.71 73.17
N GLU A 2 -4.30 -35.96 72.23
CA GLU A 2 -4.60 -36.45 70.88
C GLU A 2 -3.38 -36.21 70.00
N GLU A 3 -2.91 -37.26 69.33
CA GLU A 3 -1.81 -37.19 68.37
C GLU A 3 -2.26 -36.50 67.08
N PRO A 4 -1.42 -35.62 66.49
CA PRO A 4 -1.77 -34.93 65.26
C PRO A 4 -1.63 -35.88 64.05
N LYS A 5 -2.70 -35.96 63.25
CA LYS A 5 -2.69 -36.65 61.96
C LYS A 5 -1.79 -35.89 60.97
N GLN A 6 -0.74 -36.54 60.49
CA GLN A 6 0.07 -36.03 59.37
C GLN A 6 -0.69 -36.19 58.05
N ASP A 7 -0.96 -35.06 57.40
CA ASP A 7 -1.57 -34.98 56.09
C ASP A 7 -0.48 -35.12 55.02
N ASN A 8 -0.34 -36.34 54.45
CA ASN A 8 0.65 -36.69 53.44
C ASN A 8 0.12 -36.45 52.02
N ASN A 9 -0.15 -35.19 51.67
CA ASN A 9 -0.47 -34.83 50.29
C ASN A 9 0.59 -33.87 49.72
N VAL A 10 1.75 -34.44 49.41
CA VAL A 10 2.80 -33.75 48.64
C VAL A 10 2.45 -33.89 47.15
N PRO A 11 2.25 -32.79 46.40
CA PRO A 11 2.03 -32.84 44.96
C PRO A 11 3.25 -33.48 44.28
N GLN A 12 3.03 -34.52 43.47
CA GLN A 12 4.08 -35.06 42.61
C GLN A 12 4.56 -33.97 41.64
N VAL A 13 5.80 -33.52 41.83
CA VAL A 13 6.51 -32.68 40.87
C VAL A 13 6.80 -33.55 39.66
N VAL A 14 6.00 -33.40 38.60
CA VAL A 14 6.26 -34.07 37.32
C VAL A 14 7.54 -33.48 36.75
N ASP A 15 8.54 -34.33 36.55
CA ASP A 15 9.89 -33.97 36.11
C ASP A 15 9.86 -33.33 34.72
N THR A 16 10.06 -32.02 34.69
CA THR A 16 9.86 -31.16 33.51
C THR A 16 10.92 -31.43 32.43
N GLN A 17 12.09 -31.93 32.82
CA GLN A 17 13.18 -32.27 31.90
C GLN A 17 12.86 -33.50 31.06
N GLN A 18 12.17 -34.49 31.65
CA GLN A 18 11.80 -35.71 30.95
C GLN A 18 10.75 -35.44 29.87
N ALA A 19 9.81 -34.52 30.12
CA ALA A 19 8.79 -34.10 29.15
C ALA A 19 9.37 -33.31 27.96
N GLU A 20 10.43 -32.51 28.15
CA GLU A 20 11.10 -31.78 27.07
C GLU A 20 11.89 -32.70 26.13
N ILE A 21 12.51 -33.75 26.67
CA ILE A 21 13.27 -34.74 25.90
C ILE A 21 12.33 -35.55 24.99
N VAL A 22 11.19 -36.00 25.51
CA VAL A 22 10.19 -36.75 24.72
C VAL A 22 9.66 -35.92 23.55
N ARG A 23 9.35 -34.63 23.76
CA ARG A 23 8.88 -33.74 22.68
C ARG A 23 9.92 -33.53 21.57
N HIS A 24 11.21 -33.46 21.92
CA HIS A 24 12.27 -33.27 20.92
C HIS A 24 12.48 -34.51 20.03
N GLU A 25 12.33 -35.72 20.57
CA GLU A 25 12.42 -36.95 19.77
C GLU A 25 11.21 -37.13 18.83
N GLU A 26 10.00 -36.79 19.28
CA GLU A 26 8.79 -36.84 18.45
C GLU A 26 8.86 -35.89 17.24
N ILE A 27 9.36 -34.66 17.43
CA ILE A 27 9.54 -33.68 16.34
C ILE A 27 10.55 -34.19 15.30
N ARG A 28 11.59 -34.92 15.74
CA ARG A 28 12.62 -35.49 14.85
C ARG A 28 12.06 -36.60 13.96
N ILE A 29 11.25 -37.50 14.53
CA ILE A 29 10.66 -38.64 13.80
C ILE A 29 9.68 -38.18 12.70
N ILE A 30 8.94 -37.09 12.93
CA ILE A 30 7.98 -36.56 11.95
C ILE A 30 8.69 -35.94 10.74
N ASN A 31 9.88 -35.37 10.91
CA ASN A 31 10.64 -34.74 9.83
C ASN A 31 11.17 -35.73 8.77
N ASP A 32 11.40 -37.00 9.13
CA ASP A 32 12.00 -37.99 8.24
C ASP A 32 10.97 -38.79 7.41
N ASN A 33 9.66 -38.57 7.62
CA ASN A 33 8.58 -39.21 6.85
C ASN A 33 7.67 -38.17 6.17
N PRO A 34 7.87 -37.90 4.86
CA PRO A 34 7.10 -36.89 4.12
C PRO A 34 5.58 -37.07 4.15
N LYS A 35 5.07 -38.31 4.31
CA LYS A 35 3.62 -38.57 4.38
C LYS A 35 3.05 -38.16 5.75
N GLN A 36 3.76 -38.46 6.83
CA GLN A 36 3.37 -38.04 8.18
C GLN A 36 3.50 -36.52 8.33
N MET A 37 4.57 -35.93 7.80
CA MET A 37 4.72 -34.47 7.74
C MET A 37 3.56 -33.80 6.98
N ARG A 38 3.17 -34.34 5.81
CA ARG A 38 2.04 -33.81 5.05
C ARG A 38 0.72 -33.89 5.82
N ALA A 39 0.47 -35.00 6.53
CA ALA A 39 -0.74 -35.16 7.32
C ALA A 39 -0.79 -34.14 8.47
N LEU A 40 0.32 -33.99 9.21
CA LEU A 40 0.45 -33.00 10.27
C LEU A 40 0.24 -31.56 9.76
N LEU A 41 0.89 -31.20 8.65
CA LEU A 41 0.73 -29.87 8.05
C LEU A 41 -0.72 -29.60 7.61
N LYS A 42 -1.45 -30.63 7.17
CA LYS A 42 -2.85 -30.49 6.79
C LYS A 42 -3.73 -30.20 8.01
N GLU A 43 -3.55 -30.95 9.09
CA GLU A 43 -4.26 -30.73 10.35
C GLU A 43 -3.94 -29.34 10.94
N GLN A 44 -2.65 -28.95 10.93
CA GLN A 44 -2.23 -27.60 11.33
C GLN A 44 -2.87 -26.52 10.46
N ALA A 45 -2.98 -26.73 9.14
CA ALA A 45 -3.61 -25.77 8.24
C ALA A 45 -5.11 -25.62 8.50
N GLU A 46 -5.80 -26.71 8.84
CA GLU A 46 -7.22 -26.69 9.21
C GLU A 46 -7.44 -25.84 10.47
N CYS A 47 -6.61 -26.03 11.52
CA CYS A 47 -6.69 -25.21 12.73
C CYS A 47 -6.15 -23.79 12.55
N ALA A 48 -5.19 -23.56 11.65
CA ALA A 48 -4.54 -22.26 11.49
C ALA A 48 -5.52 -21.18 11.05
N ALA A 49 -6.50 -21.51 10.21
CA ALA A 49 -7.52 -20.56 9.76
C ALA A 49 -8.31 -19.99 10.95
N ASP A 50 -8.75 -20.87 11.86
CA ASP A 50 -9.48 -20.51 13.06
C ASP A 50 -8.60 -19.73 14.04
N ILE A 51 -7.35 -20.16 14.24
CA ILE A 51 -6.39 -19.45 15.10
C ILE A 51 -6.20 -18.01 14.62
N VAL A 52 -5.96 -17.79 13.33
CA VAL A 52 -5.78 -16.44 12.78
C VAL A 52 -7.07 -15.63 12.89
N MET A 53 -8.24 -16.25 12.64
CA MET A 53 -9.53 -15.58 12.80
C MET A 53 -9.74 -15.10 14.24
N TYR A 54 -9.56 -15.98 15.23
CA TYR A 54 -9.72 -15.65 16.64
C TYR A 54 -8.68 -14.64 17.11
N GLN A 55 -7.43 -14.77 16.65
CA GLN A 55 -6.39 -13.79 16.94
C GLN A 55 -6.78 -12.39 16.44
N ASP A 56 -7.25 -12.28 15.19
CA ASP A 56 -7.68 -11.00 14.63
C ASP A 56 -8.89 -10.42 15.37
N GLN A 57 -9.84 -11.26 15.80
CA GLN A 57 -10.98 -10.84 16.62
C GLN A 57 -10.54 -10.31 17.99
N ILE A 58 -9.63 -11.00 18.67
CA ILE A 58 -9.06 -10.57 19.95
C ILE A 58 -8.35 -9.23 19.76
N ILE A 59 -7.50 -9.11 18.75
CA ILE A 59 -6.76 -7.88 18.43
C ILE A 59 -7.75 -6.73 18.17
N ALA A 60 -8.77 -6.96 17.35
CA ALA A 60 -9.79 -5.96 17.05
C ALA A 60 -10.55 -5.51 18.30
N ALA A 61 -10.97 -6.46 19.16
CA ALA A 61 -11.66 -6.17 20.42
C ALA A 61 -10.80 -5.43 21.46
N MET A 62 -9.47 -5.53 21.35
CA MET A 62 -8.52 -4.79 22.19
C MET A 62 -8.22 -3.37 21.69
N THR A 63 -8.70 -3.02 20.50
CA THR A 63 -8.44 -1.74 19.83
C THR A 63 -9.72 -0.96 19.62
N ASN A 64 -9.59 0.33 19.41
CA ASN A 64 -10.68 1.16 18.92
C ASN A 64 -10.58 1.31 17.39
N PRO A 65 -11.67 1.63 16.68
CA PRO A 65 -11.61 1.89 15.24
C PRO A 65 -10.59 2.98 14.84
N ASP A 66 -10.41 4.02 15.64
CA ASP A 66 -9.46 5.12 15.41
C ASP A 66 -7.99 4.72 15.62
N ASP A 67 -7.74 3.57 16.26
CA ASP A 67 -6.41 2.98 16.34
C ASP A 67 -5.95 2.45 14.97
N TRP A 68 -6.83 2.33 13.98
CA TRP A 68 -6.50 1.81 12.65
C TRP A 68 -6.54 2.91 11.59
N VAL A 69 -5.57 2.87 10.69
CA VAL A 69 -5.43 3.81 9.59
C VAL A 69 -5.52 3.08 8.26
N ARG A 70 -6.41 3.54 7.39
CA ARG A 70 -6.61 3.02 6.03
C ARG A 70 -5.59 3.60 5.06
N PHE A 71 -4.97 2.72 4.30
CA PHE A 71 -4.04 2.97 3.22
C PHE A 71 -4.53 2.26 1.94
N GLY A 72 -5.59 2.80 1.32
CA GLY A 72 -6.23 2.16 0.18
C GLY A 72 -7.07 0.95 0.61
N ASP A 73 -6.72 -0.24 0.12
CA ASP A 73 -7.37 -1.53 0.43
C ASP A 73 -6.78 -2.23 1.67
N LYS A 74 -5.77 -1.61 2.30
CA LYS A 74 -5.08 -2.14 3.49
C LYS A 74 -5.29 -1.20 4.68
N SER A 75 -5.41 -1.79 5.87
CA SER A 75 -5.41 -1.08 7.14
C SER A 75 -4.13 -1.41 7.93
N GLU A 76 -3.61 -0.42 8.63
CA GLU A 76 -2.49 -0.58 9.56
C GLU A 76 -2.88 -0.05 10.94
N ILE A 77 -2.47 -0.78 11.98
CA ILE A 77 -2.63 -0.33 13.36
C ILE A 77 -1.68 0.85 13.64
N SER A 78 -2.13 1.81 14.43
CA SER A 78 -1.33 2.92 14.94
C SER A 78 -0.38 2.44 16.04
N SER A 79 0.58 3.29 16.45
CA SER A 79 1.44 2.96 17.58
C SER A 79 0.66 2.79 18.89
N ALA A 80 -0.36 3.64 19.12
CA ALA A 80 -1.21 3.54 20.31
C ALA A 80 -2.02 2.25 20.33
N GLY A 81 -2.63 1.87 19.20
CA GLY A 81 -3.31 0.59 19.05
C GLY A 81 -2.38 -0.59 19.28
N ALA A 82 -1.17 -0.53 18.70
CA ALA A 82 -0.16 -1.57 18.89
C ALA A 82 0.19 -1.74 20.37
N GLU A 83 0.44 -0.65 21.10
CA GLU A 83 0.73 -0.67 22.54
C GLU A 83 -0.44 -1.26 23.36
N ARG A 84 -1.70 -0.99 23.00
CA ARG A 84 -2.85 -1.63 23.65
C ARG A 84 -2.82 -3.15 23.47
N VAL A 85 -2.62 -3.61 22.24
CA VAL A 85 -2.58 -5.04 21.89
C VAL A 85 -1.40 -5.74 22.58
N ALA A 86 -0.23 -5.12 22.60
CA ALA A 86 0.97 -5.69 23.22
C ALA A 86 0.75 -6.11 24.68
N ARG A 87 -0.06 -5.35 25.44
CA ARG A 87 -0.38 -5.67 26.84
C ARG A 87 -1.17 -6.97 27.00
N GLY A 88 -2.10 -7.28 26.09
CA GLY A 88 -2.88 -8.52 26.17
C GLY A 88 -2.14 -9.75 25.69
N PHE A 89 -1.21 -9.58 24.75
CA PHE A 89 -0.39 -10.68 24.23
C PHE A 89 0.95 -10.87 24.98
N SER A 90 1.15 -10.18 26.11
CA SER A 90 2.39 -10.22 26.89
C SER A 90 3.65 -9.95 26.06
N ILE A 91 3.52 -9.08 25.06
CA ILE A 91 4.63 -8.72 24.17
C ILE A 91 5.57 -7.78 24.91
N LYS A 92 6.87 -8.09 24.88
CA LYS A 92 7.91 -7.27 25.49
C LYS A 92 8.82 -6.70 24.41
N ILE A 93 9.08 -5.40 24.49
CA ILE A 93 10.09 -4.73 23.67
C ILE A 93 11.30 -4.49 24.56
N THR A 94 12.46 -5.01 24.16
CA THR A 94 13.74 -4.91 24.89
C THR A 94 14.83 -4.38 23.96
N ASP A 95 15.99 -4.06 24.54
CA ASP A 95 17.21 -3.73 23.79
C ASP A 95 17.00 -2.61 22.78
N MET A 96 16.20 -1.61 23.16
CA MET A 96 15.91 -0.47 22.29
C MET A 96 17.14 0.43 22.18
N ILE A 97 17.66 0.55 20.96
CA ILE A 97 18.75 1.46 20.63
C ILE A 97 18.31 2.40 19.52
N HIS A 98 19.01 3.53 19.38
CA HIS A 98 18.81 4.41 18.25
C HIS A 98 20.12 5.01 17.76
N THR A 99 20.17 5.28 16.46
CA THR A 99 21.27 5.98 15.81
C THR A 99 20.75 7.19 15.05
N LYS A 100 21.57 8.26 15.01
CA LYS A 100 21.34 9.44 14.18
C LYS A 100 22.28 9.36 12.99
N GLU A 101 21.73 9.49 11.80
CA GLU A 101 22.49 9.55 10.56
C GLU A 101 22.23 10.89 9.87
N GLU A 102 23.31 11.56 9.44
CA GLU A 102 23.25 12.85 8.74
C GLU A 102 23.74 12.68 7.30
N TRP A 103 23.13 13.41 6.36
CA TRP A 103 23.56 13.48 4.97
C TRP A 103 23.32 14.87 4.39
N THR A 104 23.80 15.09 3.17
CA THR A 104 23.48 16.27 2.37
C THR A 104 22.96 15.81 1.01
N ASP A 105 21.87 16.41 0.55
CA ASP A 105 21.24 16.18 -0.77
C ASP A 105 20.94 17.52 -1.45
N ASP A 106 20.29 17.50 -2.62
CA ASP A 106 19.95 18.70 -3.39
C ASP A 106 19.02 19.68 -2.64
N ILE A 107 18.35 19.21 -1.58
CA ILE A 107 17.46 20.02 -0.72
C ILE A 107 18.27 20.63 0.44
N GLY A 108 19.51 20.16 0.66
CA GLY A 108 20.44 20.63 1.69
C GLY A 108 20.78 19.55 2.71
N ARG A 109 21.15 19.95 3.93
CA ARG A 109 21.41 19.00 5.02
C ARG A 109 20.14 18.21 5.36
N GLY A 110 20.29 16.95 5.72
CA GLY A 110 19.23 16.05 6.14
C GLY A 110 19.70 15.14 7.26
N TYR A 111 18.77 14.64 8.06
CA TYR A 111 19.08 13.66 9.10
C TYR A 111 17.92 12.69 9.31
N ARG A 112 18.22 11.50 9.81
CA ARG A 112 17.25 10.46 10.15
C ARG A 112 17.64 9.78 11.45
N TYR A 113 16.62 9.34 12.16
CA TYR A 113 16.75 8.48 13.32
C TYR A 113 16.32 7.08 12.96
N VAL A 114 17.17 6.10 13.26
CA VAL A 114 16.88 4.68 13.13
C VAL A 114 16.74 4.14 14.55
N TYR A 115 15.56 3.65 14.89
CA TYR A 115 15.29 2.95 16.15
C TYR A 115 15.23 1.46 15.88
N GLU A 116 15.95 0.68 16.67
CA GLU A 116 15.98 -0.78 16.60
C GLU A 116 15.61 -1.35 17.96
N CYS A 117 14.97 -2.51 17.98
CA CYS A 117 14.66 -3.24 19.20
C CYS A 117 14.57 -4.73 18.96
N ILE A 118 14.57 -5.47 20.06
CA ILE A 118 14.15 -6.86 20.10
C ILE A 118 12.73 -6.92 20.65
N VAL A 119 11.84 -7.67 20.01
CA VAL A 119 10.49 -7.92 20.52
C VAL A 119 10.28 -9.40 20.74
N LYS A 120 9.73 -9.72 21.92
CA LYS A 120 9.58 -11.08 22.45
C LYS A 120 8.13 -11.38 22.77
N MET A 121 7.67 -12.58 22.41
CA MET A 121 6.36 -13.11 22.74
C MET A 121 6.50 -14.63 22.91
N HIS A 122 6.32 -15.13 24.13
CA HIS A 122 6.61 -16.52 24.49
C HIS A 122 8.05 -16.93 24.11
N ASP A 123 8.21 -17.96 23.29
CA ASP A 123 9.46 -18.51 22.77
C ASP A 123 9.95 -17.81 21.49
N LYS A 124 9.18 -16.83 20.96
CA LYS A 124 9.51 -16.11 19.74
C LYS A 124 10.21 -14.79 20.04
N GLU A 125 11.23 -14.53 19.25
CA GLU A 125 12.00 -13.29 19.27
C GLU A 125 12.19 -12.79 17.82
N LEU A 126 12.04 -11.48 17.61
CA LEU A 126 12.35 -10.85 16.33
C LEU A 126 12.94 -9.46 16.53
N MET A 127 13.79 -9.06 15.59
CA MET A 127 14.31 -7.70 15.51
C MET A 127 13.33 -6.83 14.73
N ALA A 128 13.09 -5.61 15.22
CA ALA A 128 12.25 -4.64 14.54
C ALA A 128 12.93 -3.27 14.46
N MET A 129 12.61 -2.54 13.40
CA MET A 129 13.19 -1.23 13.12
C MET A 129 12.12 -0.21 12.74
N GLY A 130 12.34 1.05 13.11
CA GLY A 130 11.55 2.20 12.71
C GLY A 130 12.44 3.38 12.35
N ILE A 131 12.09 4.07 11.25
CA ILE A 131 12.90 5.17 10.71
C ILE A 131 12.04 6.43 10.63
N GLY A 132 12.54 7.52 11.21
CA GLY A 132 12.01 8.87 11.08
C GLY A 132 13.04 9.74 10.36
N SER A 133 12.61 10.58 9.42
CA SER A 133 13.52 11.38 8.59
C SER A 133 13.07 12.83 8.50
N SER A 134 14.03 13.76 8.44
CA SER A 134 13.80 15.17 8.13
C SER A 134 13.28 15.39 6.69
N ARG A 135 13.23 14.34 5.86
CA ARG A 135 12.61 14.32 4.52
C ARG A 135 11.23 13.66 4.53
N ASP A 136 10.64 13.45 5.70
CA ASP A 136 9.28 12.91 5.79
C ASP A 136 8.23 13.93 5.37
N LYS A 137 7.41 13.60 4.37
CA LYS A 137 6.37 14.51 3.85
C LYS A 137 5.27 14.83 4.86
N PHE A 138 4.99 13.99 5.84
CA PHE A 138 3.91 14.26 6.80
C PHE A 138 4.33 15.28 7.86
N LEU A 139 5.60 15.26 8.26
CA LEU A 139 6.11 16.12 9.34
C LEU A 139 6.83 17.37 8.80
N CYS A 140 7.55 17.19 7.69
CA CYS A 140 8.56 18.14 7.22
C CYS A 140 8.18 18.85 5.92
N TYR A 141 7.00 18.62 5.36
CA TYR A 141 6.56 19.26 4.12
C TYR A 141 5.37 20.18 4.39
N ALA A 142 5.52 21.46 4.03
CA ALA A 142 4.49 22.47 4.21
C ALA A 142 4.57 23.48 3.04
N GLY A 143 3.43 24.00 2.59
CA GLY A 143 3.42 25.01 1.52
C GLY A 143 3.89 24.53 0.14
N GLY A 144 4.07 23.22 -0.07
CA GLY A 144 4.57 22.69 -1.35
C GLY A 144 6.09 22.47 -1.39
N GLU A 145 6.79 22.70 -0.28
CA GLU A 145 8.23 22.51 -0.15
C GLU A 145 8.60 21.81 1.17
N TYR A 146 9.82 21.27 1.22
CA TYR A 146 10.35 20.75 2.48
C TYR A 146 10.81 21.91 3.35
N LYS A 147 10.50 21.84 4.65
CA LYS A 147 11.01 22.76 5.65
C LYS A 147 12.54 22.65 5.71
N PRO A 148 13.26 23.77 5.87
CA PRO A 148 14.67 23.75 6.26
C PRO A 148 14.87 22.95 7.54
N VAL A 149 16.02 22.27 7.68
CA VAL A 149 16.32 21.40 8.83
C VAL A 149 16.26 22.17 10.15
N GLU A 150 16.63 23.45 10.15
CA GLU A 150 16.61 24.33 11.31
C GLU A 150 15.19 24.63 11.81
N LYS A 151 14.17 24.43 10.96
CA LYS A 151 12.75 24.60 11.31
C LYS A 151 12.08 23.27 11.68
N ILE A 152 12.80 22.16 11.69
CA ILE A 152 12.28 20.84 12.06
C ILE A 152 12.66 20.58 13.51
N HIS A 153 11.65 20.29 14.35
CA HIS A 153 11.90 19.85 15.71
C HIS A 153 12.43 18.41 15.70
N GLU A 154 13.66 18.23 16.17
CA GLU A 154 14.34 16.94 16.19
C GLU A 154 13.56 15.86 16.97
N SER A 155 12.91 16.27 18.07
CA SER A 155 12.04 15.41 18.88
C SER A 155 10.91 14.78 18.08
N ASP A 156 10.35 15.49 17.09
CA ASP A 156 9.25 14.95 16.27
C ASP A 156 9.75 13.82 15.36
N ILE A 157 10.99 13.93 14.87
CA ILE A 157 11.63 12.90 14.04
C ILE A 157 11.95 11.67 14.88
N MET A 158 12.50 11.87 16.09
CA MET A 158 12.76 10.78 17.04
C MET A 158 11.47 10.04 17.44
N MET A 159 10.43 10.77 17.85
CA MET A 159 9.14 10.17 18.19
C MET A 159 8.50 9.44 17.01
N SER A 160 8.62 9.99 15.80
CA SER A 160 8.13 9.33 14.58
C SER A 160 8.86 8.01 14.31
N ALA A 161 10.19 8.00 14.45
CA ALA A 161 11.00 6.79 14.32
C ALA A 161 10.61 5.73 15.36
N GLN A 162 10.51 6.13 16.63
CA GLN A 162 10.12 5.25 17.74
C GLN A 162 8.72 4.66 17.54
N ARG A 163 7.72 5.49 17.20
CA ARG A 163 6.34 5.03 16.95
C ARG A 163 6.27 4.04 15.79
N ARG A 164 7.05 4.26 14.73
CA ARG A 164 7.16 3.33 13.60
C ARG A 164 7.80 2.01 14.02
N MET A 165 8.84 2.06 14.86
CA MET A 165 9.48 0.86 15.40
C MET A 165 8.47 0.06 16.22
N VAL A 166 7.76 0.67 17.16
CA VAL A 166 6.75 0.00 18.01
C VAL A 166 5.66 -0.64 17.16
N LYS A 167 5.10 0.09 16.20
CA LYS A 167 4.11 -0.44 15.25
C LYS A 167 4.66 -1.63 14.47
N ASN A 168 5.88 -1.53 13.94
CA ASN A 168 6.50 -2.61 13.16
C ASN A 168 6.81 -3.83 14.03
N ALA A 169 7.28 -3.64 15.25
CA ALA A 169 7.61 -4.70 16.19
C ALA A 169 6.38 -5.56 16.50
N ILE A 170 5.32 -4.92 16.99
CA ILE A 170 4.09 -5.59 17.42
C ILE A 170 3.33 -6.13 16.21
N GLY A 171 3.24 -5.34 15.13
CA GLY A 171 2.59 -5.77 13.90
C GLY A 171 3.27 -6.99 13.26
N SER A 172 4.62 -7.05 13.30
CA SER A 172 5.36 -8.22 12.78
C SER A 172 5.21 -9.44 13.69
N MET A 173 5.26 -9.25 15.02
CA MET A 173 5.09 -10.33 15.99
C MET A 173 3.73 -11.03 15.86
N LEU A 174 2.68 -10.25 15.60
CA LEU A 174 1.31 -10.75 15.49
C LEU A 174 0.88 -11.06 14.04
N GLY A 175 1.70 -10.74 13.04
CA GLY A 175 1.34 -10.97 11.64
C GLY A 175 0.21 -10.06 11.10
N ILE A 176 -0.08 -8.93 11.75
CA ILE A 176 -1.20 -8.03 11.40
C ILE A 176 -0.78 -6.83 10.52
N ARG A 177 0.40 -6.89 9.89
CA ARG A 177 0.87 -5.81 9.02
C ARG A 177 0.04 -5.77 7.75
N ARG A 178 -0.50 -4.59 7.43
CA ARG A 178 -1.28 -4.33 6.20
C ARG A 178 -2.46 -5.31 6.05
N MET A 179 -3.25 -5.46 7.11
CA MET A 179 -4.47 -6.27 7.09
C MET A 179 -5.43 -5.77 5.98
N PRO A 180 -6.08 -6.63 5.19
CA PRO A 180 -7.10 -6.18 4.24
C PRO A 180 -8.20 -5.38 4.95
N THR A 181 -8.51 -4.18 4.46
CA THR A 181 -9.51 -3.31 5.11
C THR A 181 -10.87 -3.98 5.21
N SER A 182 -11.28 -4.73 4.19
CA SER A 182 -12.55 -5.49 4.19
C SER A 182 -12.61 -6.55 5.28
N ARG A 183 -11.48 -7.21 5.59
CA ARG A 183 -11.40 -8.21 6.68
C ARG A 183 -11.57 -7.53 8.03
N LEU A 184 -10.88 -6.42 8.26
CA LEU A 184 -11.00 -5.64 9.50
C LEU A 184 -12.42 -5.07 9.67
N GLU A 185 -13.02 -4.56 8.59
CA GLU A 185 -14.39 -4.06 8.59
C GLU A 185 -15.40 -5.15 8.99
N ALA A 186 -15.28 -6.36 8.43
CA ALA A 186 -16.15 -7.48 8.79
C ALA A 186 -15.99 -7.88 10.27
N ILE A 187 -14.77 -7.85 10.81
CA ILE A 187 -14.53 -8.13 12.23
C ILE A 187 -15.15 -7.04 13.10
N PHE A 188 -14.97 -5.78 12.77
CA PHE A 188 -15.57 -4.67 13.50
C PHE A 188 -17.10 -4.69 13.47
N GLU A 189 -17.70 -5.00 12.33
CA GLU A 189 -19.15 -5.17 12.23
C GLU A 189 -19.65 -6.28 13.17
N ASN A 190 -18.97 -7.43 13.18
CA ASN A 190 -19.30 -8.53 14.10
C ASN A 190 -19.13 -8.17 15.59
N LEU A 191 -18.22 -7.24 15.91
CA LEU A 191 -17.99 -6.73 17.26
C LEU A 191 -18.91 -5.54 17.63
N GLY A 192 -19.76 -5.08 16.70
CA GLY A 192 -20.63 -3.91 16.90
C GLY A 192 -19.89 -2.57 16.86
N TYR A 193 -18.70 -2.51 16.26
CA TYR A 193 -17.93 -1.29 16.07
C TYR A 193 -18.24 -0.61 14.73
N ASP A 194 -18.24 0.73 14.77
CA ASP A 194 -18.36 1.55 13.57
C ASP A 194 -17.01 1.65 12.85
N ALA A 195 -16.84 0.83 11.81
CA ALA A 195 -15.61 0.79 11.04
C ALA A 195 -15.32 2.09 10.26
N THR A 196 -16.29 2.99 10.09
CA THR A 196 -16.10 4.27 9.38
C THR A 196 -15.22 5.25 10.16
N LYS A 197 -15.07 5.03 11.47
CA LYS A 197 -14.22 5.82 12.36
C LYS A 197 -12.71 5.55 12.22
N GLN A 198 -12.32 4.58 11.39
CA GLN A 198 -10.92 4.37 11.04
C GLN A 198 -10.31 5.64 10.42
N GLY A 199 -9.09 5.97 10.84
CA GLY A 199 -8.31 7.04 10.23
C GLY A 199 -8.10 6.78 8.74
N LYS A 200 -8.05 7.83 7.93
CA LYS A 200 -7.73 7.71 6.49
C LYS A 200 -6.42 8.42 6.23
N ALA A 201 -5.43 7.70 5.71
CA ALA A 201 -4.22 8.33 5.22
C ALA A 201 -4.57 9.09 3.94
N GLY A 202 -4.60 10.43 4.04
CA GLY A 202 -4.80 11.30 2.90
C GLY A 202 -3.59 11.26 1.97
N PHE A 203 -3.53 10.28 1.08
CA PHE A 203 -2.72 10.45 -0.11
C PHE A 203 -3.42 11.52 -0.94
N LYS A 204 -2.83 12.72 -1.04
CA LYS A 204 -3.14 13.59 -2.18
C LYS A 204 -3.03 12.68 -3.40
N GLU A 205 -4.03 12.69 -4.27
CA GLU A 205 -3.96 12.07 -5.60
C GLU A 205 -2.87 12.79 -6.41
N GLY A 206 -1.62 12.62 -6.00
CA GLY A 206 -0.47 12.93 -6.81
C GLY A 206 -0.49 11.93 -7.95
N ALA A 207 -0.25 12.43 -9.16
CA ALA A 207 -0.09 11.67 -10.39
C ALA A 207 0.97 10.57 -10.23
N LYS A 208 0.60 9.45 -9.59
CA LYS A 208 1.33 8.20 -9.69
C LYS A 208 0.92 7.60 -11.02
N GLY A 209 1.75 7.87 -12.03
CA GLY A 209 1.83 7.03 -13.21
C GLY A 209 1.95 5.58 -12.78
N GLY A 210 1.17 4.71 -13.42
CA GLY A 210 1.10 3.30 -13.04
C GLY A 210 -0.15 2.93 -12.23
N LYS A 211 -1.33 3.26 -12.74
CA LYS A 211 -2.45 2.32 -12.67
C LYS A 211 -2.81 1.97 -14.10
N THR A 212 -2.80 0.68 -14.43
CA THR A 212 -3.54 0.11 -15.55
C THR A 212 -4.97 0.63 -15.40
N LYS A 213 -5.30 1.74 -16.05
CA LYS A 213 -6.62 2.34 -15.96
C LYS A 213 -7.56 1.31 -16.58
N LYS A 214 -8.55 0.86 -15.81
CA LYS A 214 -9.79 0.38 -16.39
C LYS A 214 -10.24 1.50 -17.33
N GLN A 215 -10.10 1.28 -18.62
CA GLN A 215 -10.27 2.32 -19.62
C GLN A 215 -11.70 2.85 -19.50
N SER A 216 -11.86 4.17 -19.38
CA SER A 216 -13.19 4.77 -19.33
C SER A 216 -13.90 4.56 -20.67
N GLU A 217 -15.21 4.36 -20.64
CA GLU A 217 -16.06 4.11 -21.81
C GLU A 217 -15.83 5.14 -22.94
N SER A 218 -15.64 6.41 -22.60
CA SER A 218 -15.33 7.48 -23.56
C SER A 218 -13.99 7.35 -24.30
N VAL A 219 -13.00 6.67 -23.70
CA VAL A 219 -11.69 6.44 -24.34
C VAL A 219 -11.81 5.29 -25.32
N LEU A 220 -12.51 4.23 -24.93
CA LEU A 220 -12.81 3.08 -25.78
C LEU A 220 -13.67 3.47 -26.99
N SER A 221 -14.67 4.35 -26.79
CA SER A 221 -15.54 4.80 -27.88
C SER A 221 -14.80 5.66 -28.91
N LEU A 222 -13.92 6.58 -28.49
CA LEU A 222 -13.07 7.35 -29.40
C LEU A 222 -12.19 6.45 -30.26
N TRP A 223 -11.54 5.46 -29.63
CA TRP A 223 -10.64 4.57 -30.34
C TRP A 223 -11.39 3.66 -31.31
N ASN A 224 -12.40 2.94 -30.83
CA ASN A 224 -13.09 1.91 -31.61
C ASN A 224 -14.06 2.48 -32.66
N ASN A 225 -14.66 3.64 -32.42
CA ASN A 225 -15.71 4.16 -33.29
C ASN A 225 -15.24 5.26 -34.24
N VAL A 226 -14.07 5.85 -34.02
CA VAL A 226 -13.58 6.97 -34.82
C VAL A 226 -12.17 6.72 -35.33
N VAL A 227 -11.18 6.64 -34.43
CA VAL A 227 -9.76 6.61 -34.85
C VAL A 227 -9.43 5.34 -35.63
N LYS A 228 -9.84 4.17 -35.14
CA LYS A 228 -9.53 2.89 -35.79
C LYS A 228 -10.27 2.71 -37.14
N PRO A 229 -11.60 2.92 -37.25
CA PRO A 229 -12.30 2.82 -38.54
C PRO A 229 -11.79 3.80 -39.61
N MET A 230 -11.34 4.99 -39.20
CA MET A 230 -10.71 5.95 -40.11
C MET A 230 -9.36 5.46 -40.63
N ALA A 231 -8.51 4.97 -39.73
CA ALA A 231 -7.21 4.42 -40.10
C ALA A 231 -7.37 3.21 -41.05
N GLU A 232 -8.38 2.35 -40.83
CA GLU A 232 -8.72 1.22 -41.72
C GLU A 232 -9.15 1.68 -43.13
N GLN A 233 -9.65 2.91 -43.28
CA GLN A 233 -10.01 3.53 -44.55
C GLN A 233 -8.88 4.36 -45.18
N GLY A 234 -7.68 4.37 -44.57
CA GLY A 234 -6.56 5.20 -45.02
C GLY A 234 -6.76 6.70 -44.75
N LEU A 235 -7.64 7.05 -43.80
CA LEU A 235 -7.94 8.42 -43.42
C LEU A 235 -7.27 8.76 -42.08
N VAL A 236 -6.68 9.96 -41.99
CA VAL A 236 -6.08 10.47 -40.75
C VAL A 236 -6.56 11.86 -40.42
N PHE A 237 -6.58 12.18 -39.12
CA PHE A 237 -6.69 13.56 -38.69
C PHE A 237 -5.35 14.28 -38.92
N THR A 238 -5.43 15.50 -39.44
CA THR A 238 -4.30 16.43 -39.54
C THR A 238 -4.60 17.72 -38.77
N VAL A 239 -3.54 18.41 -38.36
CA VAL A 239 -3.63 19.72 -37.71
C VAL A 239 -2.58 20.65 -38.31
N ALA A 240 -3.03 21.79 -38.82
CA ALA A 240 -2.15 22.82 -39.36
C ALA A 240 -1.49 23.63 -38.23
N GLU A 241 -0.45 24.41 -38.56
CA GLU A 241 0.28 25.24 -37.58
C GLU A 241 -0.62 26.29 -36.90
N ASP A 242 -1.69 26.72 -37.58
CA ASP A 242 -2.71 27.64 -37.04
C ASP A 242 -3.71 26.94 -36.11
N GLY A 243 -3.61 25.63 -35.94
CA GLY A 243 -4.48 24.81 -35.11
C GLY A 243 -5.80 24.41 -35.78
N LYS A 244 -5.95 24.60 -37.09
CA LYS A 244 -7.10 24.10 -37.84
C LYS A 244 -6.96 22.60 -38.09
N TYR A 245 -8.06 21.86 -37.95
CA TYR A 245 -8.10 20.41 -38.12
C TYR A 245 -8.80 20.03 -39.42
N SER A 246 -8.33 18.93 -40.01
CA SER A 246 -8.89 18.35 -41.23
C SER A 246 -8.74 16.83 -41.21
N ILE A 247 -9.43 16.17 -42.15
CA ILE A 247 -9.26 14.76 -42.46
C ILE A 247 -8.66 14.67 -43.85
N GLU A 248 -7.59 13.88 -43.97
CA GLU A 248 -6.89 13.67 -45.24
C GLU A 248 -6.76 12.17 -45.53
N ALA A 249 -6.90 11.81 -46.80
CA ALA A 249 -6.53 10.49 -47.29
C ALA A 249 -5.02 10.44 -47.49
N ILE A 250 -4.38 9.42 -46.94
CA ILE A 250 -2.93 9.24 -47.04
C ILE A 250 -2.60 7.88 -47.67
N GLU A 251 -1.63 7.87 -48.58
CA GLU A 251 -0.91 6.66 -48.93
C GLU A 251 0.16 6.44 -47.87
N TYR A 252 -0.14 5.62 -46.87
CA TYR A 252 0.77 5.35 -45.76
C TYR A 252 1.36 3.95 -45.89
N ASP A 253 2.68 3.84 -45.74
CA ASP A 253 3.45 2.59 -45.84
C ASP A 253 3.73 1.92 -44.48
N GLY A 254 3.30 2.54 -43.38
CA GLY A 254 3.46 2.01 -42.01
C GLY A 254 2.25 1.21 -41.50
N THR A 255 2.32 0.79 -40.23
CA THR A 255 1.29 -0.08 -39.64
C THR A 255 0.01 0.69 -39.27
N LEU A 256 -1.11 -0.02 -39.15
CA LEU A 256 -2.38 0.55 -38.72
C LEU A 256 -2.27 1.26 -37.36
N GLU A 257 -1.43 0.74 -36.46
CA GLU A 257 -1.16 1.32 -35.14
C GLU A 257 -0.43 2.66 -35.25
N GLU A 258 0.51 2.82 -36.19
CA GLU A 258 1.21 4.08 -36.42
C GLU A 258 0.30 5.14 -37.03
N ILE A 259 -0.54 4.74 -38.00
CA ILE A 259 -1.58 5.59 -38.58
C ILE A 259 -2.51 6.10 -37.47
N ALA A 260 -3.01 5.19 -36.63
CA ALA A 260 -3.88 5.53 -35.53
C ALA A 260 -3.20 6.41 -34.47
N ALA A 261 -1.92 6.18 -34.17
CA ALA A 261 -1.15 6.99 -33.23
C ALA A 261 -0.92 8.42 -33.73
N ASN A 262 -0.60 8.59 -35.01
CA ASN A 262 -0.40 9.91 -35.63
C ASN A 262 -1.74 10.67 -35.73
N SER A 263 -2.81 9.97 -36.10
CA SER A 263 -4.17 10.51 -36.12
C SER A 263 -4.60 10.95 -34.71
N LEU A 264 -4.28 10.17 -33.67
CA LEU A 264 -4.53 10.52 -32.28
C LEU A 264 -3.71 11.74 -31.83
N GLU A 265 -2.44 11.84 -32.22
CA GLU A 265 -1.58 12.98 -31.91
C GLU A 265 -2.13 14.27 -32.51
N ALA A 266 -2.54 14.24 -33.78
CA ALA A 266 -3.10 15.39 -34.46
C ALA A 266 -4.41 15.86 -33.79
N ILE A 267 -5.35 14.94 -33.55
CA ILE A 267 -6.65 15.29 -32.98
C ILE A 267 -6.57 15.72 -31.50
N THR A 268 -5.51 15.34 -30.79
CA THR A 268 -5.25 15.77 -29.40
C THR A 268 -4.28 16.94 -29.26
N SER A 269 -3.70 17.41 -30.36
CA SER A 269 -2.90 18.64 -30.40
C SER A 269 -3.78 19.87 -30.21
N PHE A 270 -3.19 20.98 -29.75
CA PHE A 270 -3.91 22.25 -29.54
C PHE A 270 -2.95 23.45 -29.52
N ILE A 271 -3.48 24.65 -29.78
CA ILE A 271 -2.73 25.90 -29.63
C ILE A 271 -2.69 26.30 -28.16
N GLY A 272 -1.48 26.45 -27.60
CA GLY A 272 -1.32 26.86 -26.21
C GLY A 272 -1.86 28.29 -25.99
N THR A 273 -2.56 28.49 -24.87
CA THR A 273 -3.22 29.77 -24.56
C THR A 273 -2.47 30.61 -23.51
N LYS A 274 -1.50 30.02 -22.81
CA LYS A 274 -0.76 30.63 -21.70
C LYS A 274 0.71 30.19 -21.68
N GLY A 275 1.54 30.98 -21.00
CA GLY A 275 2.95 30.68 -20.74
C GLY A 275 3.81 30.64 -22.01
N ASN A 276 4.90 29.87 -21.94
CA ASN A 276 5.88 29.74 -23.03
C ASN A 276 5.31 29.05 -24.29
N SER A 277 4.15 28.41 -24.19
CA SER A 277 3.44 27.76 -25.30
C SER A 277 2.35 28.63 -25.92
N LYS A 278 2.20 29.90 -25.51
CA LYS A 278 1.11 30.76 -26.01
C LYS A 278 1.28 31.00 -27.52
N GLY A 279 0.28 30.62 -28.30
CA GLY A 279 0.28 30.78 -29.76
C GLY A 279 1.09 29.72 -30.51
N THR A 280 1.67 28.73 -29.82
CA THR A 280 2.38 27.62 -30.46
C THR A 280 1.54 26.36 -30.43
N LEU A 281 1.64 25.54 -31.49
CA LEU A 281 1.04 24.20 -31.53
C LEU A 281 1.75 23.29 -30.53
N VAL A 282 1.01 22.83 -29.53
CA VAL A 282 1.45 21.82 -28.57
C VAL A 282 1.06 20.45 -29.10
N LYS A 283 2.06 19.59 -29.32
CA LYS A 283 1.85 18.22 -29.79
C LYS A 283 1.00 17.42 -28.81
N GLY A 284 0.07 16.66 -29.37
CA GLY A 284 -0.87 15.81 -28.65
C GLY A 284 -0.25 14.54 -28.09
N LYS A 285 -1.12 13.59 -27.73
CA LYS A 285 -0.74 12.27 -27.22
C LYS A 285 -0.74 11.26 -28.35
N ARG A 286 0.31 10.44 -28.42
CA ARG A 286 0.44 9.34 -29.39
C ARG A 286 -0.14 8.02 -28.88
N SER A 287 -0.34 7.90 -27.57
CA SER A 287 -0.95 6.71 -26.95
C SER A 287 -2.27 7.04 -26.29
N PHE A 288 -3.27 6.19 -26.50
CA PHE A 288 -4.57 6.29 -25.83
C PHE A 288 -4.45 6.12 -24.30
N ASN A 289 -3.42 5.41 -23.82
CA ASN A 289 -3.16 5.23 -22.38
C ASN A 289 -2.78 6.55 -21.69
N ASP A 290 -2.29 7.52 -22.45
CA ASP A 290 -1.85 8.82 -21.93
C ASP A 290 -2.99 9.83 -21.81
N LEU A 291 -4.20 9.49 -22.28
CA LEU A 291 -5.36 10.36 -22.19
C LEU A 291 -6.04 10.26 -20.81
N SER A 292 -6.43 11.42 -20.29
CA SER A 292 -7.41 11.49 -19.21
C SER A 292 -8.83 11.34 -19.76
N PRO A 293 -9.81 10.89 -18.96
CA PRO A 293 -11.21 10.80 -19.40
C PRO A 293 -11.78 12.13 -19.90
N ALA A 294 -11.39 13.25 -19.28
CA ALA A 294 -11.80 14.58 -19.71
C ALA A 294 -11.23 14.94 -21.10
N GLN A 295 -9.95 14.67 -21.34
CA GLN A 295 -9.33 14.88 -22.65
C GLN A 295 -9.97 13.99 -23.71
N ALA A 296 -10.29 12.74 -23.37
CA ALA A 296 -10.93 11.81 -24.29
C ALA A 296 -12.32 12.29 -24.72
N ASN A 297 -13.14 12.80 -23.79
CA ASN A 297 -14.45 13.37 -24.11
C ASN A 297 -14.36 14.57 -25.08
N VAL A 298 -13.44 15.50 -24.82
CA VAL A 298 -13.23 16.67 -25.68
C VAL A 298 -12.74 16.24 -27.07
N THR A 299 -11.78 15.31 -27.09
CA THR A 299 -11.22 14.77 -28.33
C THR A 299 -12.28 14.03 -29.14
N TYR A 300 -13.15 13.26 -28.48
CA TYR A 300 -14.27 12.57 -29.12
C TYR A 300 -15.24 13.52 -29.78
N GLY A 301 -15.69 14.56 -29.07
CA GLY A 301 -16.61 15.55 -29.64
C GLY A 301 -16.02 16.25 -30.88
N LYS A 302 -14.72 16.56 -30.83
CA LYS A 302 -13.99 17.17 -31.95
C LYS A 302 -13.82 16.22 -33.13
N ALA A 303 -13.38 14.98 -32.89
CA ALA A 303 -13.18 13.97 -33.90
C ALA A 303 -14.50 13.62 -34.61
N ARG A 304 -15.58 13.46 -33.84
CA ARG A 304 -16.92 13.21 -34.36
C ARG A 304 -17.41 14.35 -35.25
N LYS A 305 -17.24 15.61 -34.81
CA LYS A 305 -17.65 16.77 -35.61
C LYS A 305 -16.91 16.82 -36.96
N LEU A 306 -15.59 16.58 -36.96
CA LEU A 306 -14.81 16.54 -38.21
C LEU A 306 -15.26 15.39 -39.12
N TRP A 307 -15.56 14.22 -38.54
CA TRP A 307 -16.06 13.07 -39.29
C TRP A 307 -17.44 13.35 -39.92
N GLU A 308 -18.33 14.04 -39.21
CA GLU A 308 -19.62 14.48 -39.71
C GLU A 308 -19.50 15.57 -40.79
N GLU A 309 -18.45 16.40 -40.77
CA GLU A 309 -18.18 17.42 -41.79
C GLU A 309 -17.52 16.85 -43.06
N TYR A 310 -16.84 15.71 -42.95
CA TYR A 310 -16.16 15.05 -44.06
C TYR A 310 -17.08 14.17 -44.91
N ASN A 311 -18.10 13.58 -44.29
CA ASN A 311 -19.13 12.76 -44.97
C ASN A 311 -20.33 13.60 -45.41
#